data_AF-A0A4Q2LVK0-F1
#
_entry.id   AF-A0A4Q2LVK0-F1
#
_cell.length_a   1.000
_cell.length_b   1.000
_cell.length_c   1.000
_cell.angle_alpha   90.00
_cell.angle_beta   90.00
_cell.angle_gamma   90.00
#
_symmetry.space_group_name_H-M   'P 1'
#
loop_
_entity.id
_entity.type
_entity.pdbx_description
1 polymer ?
#
loop_
_entity_poly.entity_id
_entity_poly.type
_entity_poly.pdbx_seq_one_letter_code
_entity_poly.pdbx_strand_id
1 'polypeptide(L)'
;MNNNSTHFTIFKSRQQFKEWLATQRVTRTIKQIQNHHTWKPSYANCSPYNHTAVLEGMRNFHMKTNGWSDIAQHLTTFPDGSIAYSHGRPFNTAPAGIKGANAHGICIEHIGNFDAGGDTMSEEHKQTILFLNAALCDKFKLPITTESIVYHAWWDAGGNCIYDLRTGSRRSGASVKSCPGTQFFGGNTVLAAQQHFIPLIRQYNLQEEPAMNQTKVKVEVTDQTTGSKDEVNGYLIEGRTYLELRKIAELFGAKITYDASTKKAGLLK
;
A
#
# COMPACT_ATOMS: atom_id res chain seq x y z
N MET A 1 -9.77 3.56 17.11
CA MET A 1 -9.85 4.99 16.75
C MET A 1 -9.38 5.10 15.30
N ASN A 2 -10.22 5.60 14.39
CA ASN A 2 -9.86 5.77 12.99
C ASN A 2 -8.85 6.91 12.89
N ASN A 3 -7.60 6.59 12.58
CA ASN A 3 -6.48 7.53 12.51
C ASN A 3 -6.49 8.31 11.17
N ASN A 4 -7.65 8.85 10.79
CA ASN A 4 -7.82 9.59 9.54
C ASN A 4 -7.33 11.04 9.73
N SER A 5 -6.30 11.43 8.97
CA SER A 5 -5.98 12.84 8.71
C SER A 5 -7.04 13.40 7.76
N THR A 6 -7.24 14.72 7.75
CA THR A 6 -8.09 15.40 6.76
C THR A 6 -7.64 15.13 5.32
N HIS A 7 -6.37 14.76 5.10
CA HIS A 7 -5.81 14.51 3.77
C HIS A 7 -5.82 13.05 3.32
N PHE A 8 -6.02 12.08 4.23
CA PHE A 8 -5.90 10.65 3.92
C PHE A 8 -6.96 9.79 4.59
N THR A 9 -7.51 8.83 3.84
CA THR A 9 -8.27 7.70 4.41
C THR A 9 -7.38 6.46 4.40
N ILE A 10 -7.23 5.80 5.55
CA ILE A 10 -6.44 4.56 5.67
C ILE A 10 -7.37 3.37 5.87
N PHE A 11 -7.36 2.45 4.92
CA PHE A 11 -8.04 1.17 4.97
C PHE A 11 -7.13 0.14 5.60
N LYS A 12 -7.68 -0.60 6.55
CA LYS A 12 -6.94 -1.53 7.38
C LYS A 12 -6.95 -2.96 6.85
N SER A 13 -7.77 -3.23 5.84
CA SER A 13 -7.81 -4.47 5.06
C SER A 13 -8.13 -4.18 3.59
N ARG A 14 -7.82 -5.16 2.72
CA ARG A 14 -8.18 -5.14 1.28
C ARG A 14 -9.69 -5.05 1.06
N GLN A 15 -10.48 -5.74 1.88
CA GLN A 15 -11.94 -5.75 1.79
C GLN A 15 -12.54 -4.36 2.01
N GLN A 16 -12.12 -3.67 3.08
CA GLN A 16 -12.58 -2.30 3.36
C GLN A 16 -12.29 -1.37 2.18
N PHE A 17 -11.10 -1.51 1.57
CA PHE A 17 -10.76 -0.76 0.37
C PHE A 17 -11.64 -1.14 -0.82
N LYS A 18 -11.89 -2.44 -1.07
CA LYS A 18 -12.72 -2.93 -2.19
C LYS A 18 -14.15 -2.37 -2.11
N GLU A 19 -14.76 -2.45 -0.94
CA GLU A 19 -16.11 -1.93 -0.68
C GLU A 19 -16.16 -0.42 -0.89
N TRP A 20 -15.18 0.31 -0.36
CA TRP A 20 -15.07 1.75 -0.57
C TRP A 20 -14.84 2.10 -2.06
N LEU A 21 -13.97 1.37 -2.77
CA LEU A 21 -13.67 1.58 -4.19
C LEU A 21 -14.93 1.42 -5.04
N ALA A 22 -15.79 0.46 -4.72
CA ALA A 22 -17.06 0.23 -5.42
C ALA A 22 -17.95 1.49 -5.41
N THR A 23 -17.96 2.23 -4.29
CA THR A 23 -18.75 3.46 -4.14
C THR A 23 -18.18 4.68 -4.87
N GLN A 24 -16.91 4.66 -5.28
CA GLN A 24 -16.26 5.82 -5.89
C GLN A 24 -16.80 6.09 -7.30
N ARG A 25 -17.12 7.36 -7.57
CA ARG A 25 -17.53 7.86 -8.90
C ARG A 25 -16.34 8.54 -9.58
N VAL A 26 -15.84 7.94 -10.65
CA VAL A 26 -14.72 8.46 -11.44
C VAL A 26 -15.25 8.84 -12.82
N THR A 27 -15.11 10.11 -13.19
CA THR A 27 -15.62 10.70 -14.43
C THR A 27 -14.55 10.84 -15.50
N ARG A 28 -13.26 10.85 -15.13
CA ARG A 28 -12.18 10.87 -16.11
C ARG A 28 -11.92 9.48 -16.70
N THR A 29 -11.43 9.44 -17.94
CA THR A 29 -10.97 8.21 -18.57
C THR A 29 -9.70 7.71 -17.91
N ILE A 30 -9.75 6.49 -17.40
CA ILE A 30 -8.60 5.74 -16.88
C ILE A 30 -8.16 4.73 -17.94
N LYS A 31 -6.86 4.64 -18.18
CA LYS A 31 -6.25 3.66 -19.08
C LYS A 31 -5.11 2.89 -18.43
N GLN A 32 -4.48 3.46 -17.40
CA GLN A 32 -3.26 2.90 -16.83
C GLN A 32 -3.27 2.94 -15.30
N ILE A 33 -2.72 1.90 -14.70
CA ILE A 33 -2.37 1.79 -13.28
C ILE A 33 -0.84 1.85 -13.20
N GLN A 34 -0.33 2.90 -12.57
CA GLN A 34 1.10 3.18 -12.48
C GLN A 34 1.60 2.65 -11.13
N ASN A 35 2.55 1.73 -11.17
CA ASN A 35 3.17 1.16 -9.97
C ASN A 35 4.51 1.84 -9.72
N HIS A 36 4.65 2.35 -8.50
CA HIS A 36 5.82 3.06 -8.03
C HIS A 36 6.30 2.45 -6.71
N HIS A 37 7.59 2.60 -6.43
CA HIS A 37 8.07 2.53 -5.05
C HIS A 37 8.41 3.94 -4.58
N THR A 38 8.38 4.17 -3.28
CA THR A 38 8.83 5.44 -2.73
C THR A 38 10.34 5.60 -2.79
N TRP A 39 11.10 4.50 -2.75
CA TRP A 39 12.54 4.43 -2.43
C TRP A 39 12.86 4.97 -1.03
N LYS A 40 12.42 6.20 -0.73
CA LYS A 40 12.35 6.81 0.59
C LYS A 40 11.00 7.52 0.76
N PRO A 41 10.21 7.23 1.80
CA PRO A 41 10.46 6.30 2.91
C PRO A 41 10.62 4.84 2.48
N SER A 42 11.49 4.08 3.13
CA SER A 42 11.59 2.62 2.99
C SER A 42 10.83 1.92 4.12
N TYR A 43 10.88 0.58 4.20
CA TYR A 43 10.25 -0.15 5.30
C TYR A 43 10.81 0.30 6.67
N ALA A 44 12.09 0.65 6.74
CA ALA A 44 12.73 1.14 7.97
C ALA A 44 12.12 2.45 8.52
N ASN A 45 11.41 3.21 7.68
CA ASN A 45 10.74 4.44 8.11
C ASN A 45 9.28 4.21 8.54
N CYS A 46 8.77 3.00 8.41
CA CYS A 46 7.35 2.70 8.58
C CYS A 46 7.12 1.68 9.70
N SER A 47 6.08 1.93 10.48
CA SER A 47 5.52 1.00 11.45
C SER A 47 4.01 1.02 11.36
N PRO A 48 3.31 -0.02 11.84
CA PRO A 48 1.85 -0.07 11.83
C PRO A 48 1.15 1.13 12.51
N TYR A 49 1.90 1.90 13.30
CA TYR A 49 1.41 3.01 14.13
C TYR A 49 1.67 4.39 13.52
N ASN A 50 2.51 4.52 12.48
CA ASN A 50 2.97 5.83 11.99
C ASN A 50 2.52 6.20 10.56
N HIS A 51 1.64 5.42 9.93
CA HIS A 51 1.26 5.62 8.51
C HIS A 51 0.85 7.05 8.18
N THR A 52 0.04 7.69 9.03
CA THR A 52 -0.39 9.08 8.82
C THR A 52 0.80 10.04 8.79
N ALA A 53 1.76 9.89 9.71
CA ALA A 53 2.97 10.72 9.73
C ALA A 53 3.85 10.50 8.49
N VAL A 54 3.96 9.26 8.02
CA VAL A 54 4.69 8.92 6.79
C VAL A 54 4.05 9.60 5.57
N LEU A 55 2.72 9.51 5.43
CA LEU A 55 1.98 10.14 4.34
C LEU A 55 2.09 11.67 4.35
N GLU A 56 1.96 12.30 5.52
CA GLU A 56 2.13 13.74 5.66
C GLU A 56 3.59 14.16 5.38
N GLY A 57 4.57 13.34 5.74
CA GLY A 57 5.98 13.56 5.37
C GLY A 57 6.18 13.58 3.86
N MET A 58 5.65 12.59 3.15
CA MET A 58 5.69 12.53 1.69
C MET A 58 4.96 13.71 1.04
N ARG A 59 3.76 14.05 1.52
CA ARG A 59 2.98 15.20 1.05
C ARG A 59 3.74 16.51 1.21
N ASN A 60 4.32 16.74 2.39
CA ASN A 60 5.13 17.93 2.68
C ASN A 60 6.35 18.03 1.77
N PHE A 61 7.06 16.92 1.54
CA PHE A 61 8.19 16.89 0.61
C PHE A 61 7.74 17.27 -0.82
N HIS A 62 6.67 16.66 -1.31
CA HIS A 62 6.12 16.99 -2.63
C HIS A 62 5.71 18.46 -2.77
N MET A 63 5.09 19.05 -1.75
CA MET A 63 4.68 20.44 -1.80
C MET A 63 5.86 21.41 -1.67
N LYS A 64 6.73 21.19 -0.68
CA LYS A 64 7.79 22.15 -0.32
C LYS A 64 9.04 22.01 -1.20
N THR A 65 9.35 20.81 -1.66
CA THR A 65 10.55 20.53 -2.46
C THR A 65 10.24 20.49 -3.95
N ASN A 66 9.14 19.84 -4.35
CA ASN A 66 8.79 19.72 -5.77
C ASN A 66 7.83 20.82 -6.26
N GLY A 67 7.31 21.67 -5.36
CA GLY A 67 6.36 22.73 -5.70
C GLY A 67 4.99 22.22 -6.16
N TRP A 68 4.63 20.98 -5.83
CA TRP A 68 3.35 20.41 -6.22
C TRP A 68 2.22 20.91 -5.33
N SER A 69 1.00 20.91 -5.84
CA SER A 69 -0.18 21.33 -5.08
C SER A 69 -0.50 20.40 -3.90
N ASP A 70 -0.13 19.11 -4.02
CA ASP A 70 -0.33 18.08 -3.02
C ASP A 70 0.56 16.86 -3.34
N ILE A 71 0.36 15.77 -2.60
CA ILE A 71 0.97 14.46 -2.82
C ILE A 71 0.76 13.96 -4.27
N ALA A 72 1.69 13.14 -4.78
CA ALA A 72 1.75 12.79 -6.20
C ALA A 72 0.75 11.71 -6.62
N GLN A 73 0.56 10.74 -5.72
CA GLN A 73 -0.18 9.51 -5.95
C GLN A 73 -1.60 9.58 -5.41
N HIS A 74 -2.49 8.75 -5.97
CA HIS A 74 -3.84 8.58 -5.44
C HIS A 74 -3.85 7.59 -4.28
N LEU A 75 -3.00 6.56 -4.36
CA LEU A 75 -2.99 5.43 -3.45
C LEU A 75 -1.59 5.16 -2.93
N THR A 76 -1.50 4.74 -1.68
CA THR A 76 -0.25 4.27 -1.07
C THR A 76 -0.47 2.94 -0.38
N THR A 77 0.43 1.98 -0.57
CA THR A 77 0.37 0.68 0.11
C THR A 77 1.51 0.52 1.11
N PHE A 78 1.24 -0.17 2.21
CA PHE A 78 2.16 -0.33 3.33
C PHE A 78 2.61 -1.78 3.52
N PRO A 79 3.75 -2.02 4.20
CA PRO A 79 4.24 -3.37 4.51
C PRO A 79 3.28 -4.25 5.31
N ASP A 80 2.38 -3.63 6.09
CA ASP A 80 1.36 -4.31 6.91
C ASP A 80 0.03 -4.56 6.16
N GLY A 81 -0.01 -4.30 4.85
CA GLY A 81 -1.20 -4.47 4.02
C GLY A 81 -2.21 -3.32 4.09
N SER A 82 -1.95 -2.27 4.88
CA SER A 82 -2.79 -1.07 4.84
C SER A 82 -2.73 -0.41 3.46
N ILE A 83 -3.85 0.18 3.06
CA ILE A 83 -3.97 0.99 1.84
C ILE A 83 -4.41 2.39 2.26
N ALA A 84 -3.77 3.43 1.76
CA ALA A 84 -4.19 4.81 1.95
C ALA A 84 -4.69 5.42 0.64
N TYR A 85 -5.76 6.21 0.72
CA TYR A 85 -6.25 7.06 -0.35
C TYR A 85 -5.97 8.53 -0.04
N SER A 86 -5.46 9.26 -1.04
CA SER A 86 -5.11 10.68 -0.96
C SER A 86 -6.26 11.59 -1.36
N HIS A 87 -6.82 12.35 -0.42
CA HIS A 87 -7.89 13.34 -0.72
C HIS A 87 -7.37 14.56 -1.47
N GLY A 88 -6.10 14.91 -1.30
CA GLY A 88 -5.44 16.00 -2.02
C GLY A 88 -5.19 15.71 -3.50
N ARG A 89 -5.27 14.44 -3.90
CA ARG A 89 -5.23 14.04 -5.31
C ARG A 89 -6.20 12.89 -5.58
N PRO A 90 -7.51 13.20 -5.65
CA PRO A 90 -8.55 12.20 -5.80
C PRO A 90 -8.54 11.58 -7.20
N PHE A 91 -9.23 10.46 -7.41
CA PHE A 91 -9.23 9.75 -8.70
C PHE A 91 -9.69 10.58 -9.90
N ASN A 92 -10.38 11.72 -9.73
CA ASN A 92 -10.77 12.62 -10.83
C ASN A 92 -9.73 13.69 -11.16
N THR A 93 -8.59 13.70 -10.46
CA THR A 93 -7.44 14.56 -10.73
C THR A 93 -6.31 13.70 -11.28
N ALA A 94 -5.60 14.17 -12.31
CA ALA A 94 -4.44 13.43 -12.82
C ALA A 94 -3.32 13.34 -11.76
N PRO A 95 -2.61 12.19 -11.63
CA PRO A 95 -1.45 12.04 -10.77
C PRO A 95 -0.28 12.94 -11.20
N ALA A 96 0.70 13.07 -10.32
CA ALA A 96 2.04 13.54 -10.66
C ALA A 96 3.05 12.37 -10.61
N GLY A 97 2.64 11.20 -11.15
CA GLY A 97 3.42 9.97 -11.12
C GLY A 97 4.41 9.89 -12.28
N ILE A 98 3.92 9.51 -13.46
CA ILE A 98 4.72 9.31 -14.67
C ILE A 98 4.46 10.45 -15.66
N LYS A 99 5.47 11.29 -15.89
CA LYS A 99 5.43 12.33 -16.93
C LYS A 99 5.14 11.67 -18.30
N GLY A 100 4.21 12.24 -19.06
CA GLY A 100 3.75 11.68 -20.34
C GLY A 100 2.66 10.59 -20.23
N ALA A 101 2.39 10.06 -19.02
CA ALA A 101 1.35 9.04 -18.79
C ALA A 101 0.33 9.43 -17.70
N ASN A 102 0.42 10.63 -17.14
CA ASN A 102 -0.46 11.06 -16.03
C ASN A 102 -1.94 11.20 -16.43
N ALA A 103 -2.25 11.75 -17.61
CA ALA A 103 -3.64 12.12 -17.97
C ALA A 103 -4.67 10.99 -17.73
N HIS A 104 -4.29 9.75 -18.00
CA HIS A 104 -5.15 8.56 -17.85
C HIS A 104 -4.64 7.55 -16.81
N GLY A 105 -3.68 7.96 -15.96
CA GLY A 105 -3.03 7.08 -15.00
C GLY A 105 -3.68 7.11 -13.61
N ILE A 106 -3.73 5.99 -12.90
CA ILE A 106 -3.90 5.90 -11.46
C ILE A 106 -2.54 5.57 -10.86
N CYS A 107 -1.91 6.56 -10.23
CA CYS A 107 -0.63 6.35 -9.54
C CYS A 107 -0.82 5.70 -8.17
N ILE A 108 -0.10 4.60 -7.95
CA ILE A 108 0.06 3.89 -6.69
C ILE A 108 1.53 3.97 -6.27
N GLU A 109 1.77 4.45 -5.06
CA GLU A 109 3.09 4.49 -4.45
C GLU A 109 3.20 3.39 -3.38
N HIS A 110 4.03 2.39 -3.62
CA HIS A 110 4.30 1.33 -2.66
C HIS A 110 5.43 1.77 -1.72
N ILE A 111 5.14 1.86 -0.42
CA ILE A 111 6.17 2.21 0.58
C ILE A 111 7.27 1.16 0.54
N GLY A 112 8.49 1.55 0.18
CA GLY A 112 9.64 0.67 0.18
C GLY A 112 10.72 1.06 -0.83
N ASN A 113 11.89 0.46 -0.66
CA ASN A 113 12.96 0.43 -1.65
C ASN A 113 13.09 -0.97 -2.24
N PHE A 114 12.35 -1.29 -3.30
CA PHE A 114 12.43 -2.61 -3.96
C PHE A 114 13.54 -2.71 -5.03
N ASP A 115 14.59 -1.90 -4.93
CA ASP A 115 15.82 -2.18 -5.65
C ASP A 115 16.60 -3.35 -5.06
N ALA A 116 17.49 -3.95 -5.84
CA ALA A 116 18.43 -4.95 -5.34
C ALA A 116 19.21 -4.40 -4.13
N GLY A 117 19.22 -5.16 -3.03
CA GLY A 117 19.82 -4.75 -1.76
C GLY A 117 18.97 -3.83 -0.89
N GLY A 118 17.74 -3.51 -1.32
CA GLY A 118 16.76 -2.76 -0.54
C GLY A 118 15.86 -3.65 0.31
N ASP A 119 14.60 -3.24 0.46
CA ASP A 119 13.58 -3.93 1.25
C ASP A 119 13.17 -5.26 0.59
N THR A 120 13.08 -6.30 1.41
CA THR A 120 12.39 -7.54 1.02
C THR A 120 10.88 -7.33 1.17
N MET A 121 10.15 -7.40 0.05
CA MET A 121 8.70 -7.24 0.06
C MET A 121 8.04 -8.31 0.93
N SER A 122 7.29 -7.88 1.96
CA SER A 122 6.53 -8.82 2.80
C SER A 122 5.44 -9.50 1.97
N GLU A 123 5.05 -10.72 2.35
CA GLU A 123 3.96 -11.41 1.66
C GLU A 123 2.65 -10.62 1.74
N GLU A 124 2.36 -9.97 2.87
CA GLU A 124 1.17 -9.13 3.02
C GLU A 124 1.18 -7.91 2.07
N HIS A 125 2.34 -7.27 1.90
CA HIS A 125 2.47 -6.16 0.96
C HIS A 125 2.34 -6.65 -0.48
N LYS A 126 2.99 -7.78 -0.82
CA LYS A 126 2.87 -8.42 -2.14
C LYS A 126 1.41 -8.72 -2.50
N GLN A 127 0.66 -9.35 -1.58
CA GLN A 127 -0.77 -9.65 -1.78
C GLN A 127 -1.60 -8.37 -1.92
N THR A 128 -1.26 -7.32 -1.18
CA THR A 128 -1.92 -6.01 -1.28
C THR A 128 -1.68 -5.34 -2.64
N ILE A 129 -0.46 -5.42 -3.17
CA ILE A 129 -0.12 -4.87 -4.49
C ILE A 129 -0.87 -5.62 -5.61
N LEU A 130 -0.89 -6.96 -5.55
CA LEU A 130 -1.61 -7.79 -6.51
C LEU A 130 -3.12 -7.50 -6.48
N PHE A 131 -3.70 -7.48 -5.27
CA PHE A 131 -5.10 -7.09 -5.04
C PHE A 131 -5.42 -5.74 -5.65
N LEU A 132 -4.59 -4.72 -5.38
CA LEU A 132 -4.89 -3.35 -5.76
C LEU A 132 -4.91 -3.20 -7.29
N ASN A 133 -3.94 -3.81 -7.98
CA ASN A 133 -3.92 -3.82 -9.44
C ASN A 133 -5.11 -4.58 -10.03
N ALA A 134 -5.46 -5.75 -9.49
CA ALA A 134 -6.61 -6.53 -9.94
C ALA A 134 -7.93 -5.76 -9.72
N ALA A 135 -8.14 -5.20 -8.53
CA ALA A 135 -9.35 -4.46 -8.16
C ALA A 135 -9.53 -3.17 -8.99
N LEU A 136 -8.44 -2.45 -9.27
CA LEU A 136 -8.49 -1.27 -10.13
C LEU A 136 -8.73 -1.64 -11.60
N CYS A 137 -8.13 -2.72 -12.10
CA CYS A 137 -8.43 -3.22 -13.45
C CYS A 137 -9.90 -3.62 -13.58
N ASP A 138 -10.48 -4.32 -12.58
CA ASP A 138 -11.91 -4.65 -12.59
C ASP A 138 -12.79 -3.39 -12.51
N LYS A 139 -12.47 -2.44 -11.62
CA LYS A 139 -13.22 -1.18 -11.45
C LYS A 139 -13.29 -0.37 -12.74
N PHE A 140 -12.17 -0.28 -13.47
CA PHE A 140 -12.04 0.54 -14.67
C PHE A 140 -12.13 -0.25 -15.97
N LYS A 141 -12.44 -1.56 -15.90
CA LYS A 141 -12.55 -2.47 -17.05
C LYS A 141 -11.31 -2.45 -17.95
N LEU A 142 -10.13 -2.46 -17.31
CA LEU A 142 -8.84 -2.50 -17.99
C LEU A 142 -8.40 -3.96 -18.21
N PRO A 143 -7.80 -4.29 -19.37
CA PRO A 143 -7.19 -5.59 -19.56
C PRO A 143 -5.95 -5.73 -18.66
N ILE A 144 -5.76 -6.90 -18.05
CA ILE A 144 -4.59 -7.19 -17.20
C ILE A 144 -3.39 -7.51 -18.11
N THR A 145 -2.74 -6.45 -18.59
CA THR A 145 -1.57 -6.47 -19.47
C THR A 145 -0.61 -5.34 -19.10
N THR A 146 0.60 -5.36 -19.64
CA THR A 146 1.59 -4.30 -19.50
C THR A 146 1.25 -3.01 -20.26
N GLU A 147 0.15 -2.97 -21.01
CA GLU A 147 -0.39 -1.72 -21.58
C GLU A 147 -1.22 -0.95 -20.55
N SER A 148 -1.89 -1.67 -19.65
CA SER A 148 -2.72 -1.10 -18.57
C SER A 148 -2.00 -1.03 -17.23
N ILE A 149 -1.10 -1.96 -16.93
CA ILE A 149 -0.38 -2.04 -15.65
C ILE A 149 1.07 -1.73 -15.92
N VAL A 150 1.50 -0.54 -15.51
CA VAL A 150 2.75 0.05 -15.96
C VAL A 150 3.69 0.41 -14.82
N TYR A 151 4.99 0.38 -15.09
CA TYR A 151 6.04 0.80 -14.16
C TYR A 151 6.63 2.14 -14.56
N HIS A 152 7.03 2.94 -13.58
CA HIS A 152 7.64 4.24 -13.84
C HIS A 152 8.94 4.15 -14.68
N ALA A 153 9.76 3.12 -14.46
CA ALA A 153 11.02 2.91 -15.19
C ALA A 153 10.86 2.68 -16.70
N TRP A 154 9.64 2.58 -17.22
CA TRP A 154 9.40 2.42 -18.66
C TRP A 154 9.29 3.76 -19.40
N TRP A 155 9.52 4.88 -18.71
CA TRP A 155 9.54 6.23 -19.27
C TRP A 155 10.89 6.93 -19.03
N ASP A 156 11.30 7.77 -19.98
CA ASP A 156 12.46 8.66 -19.83
C ASP A 156 12.11 9.97 -19.09
N ALA A 157 13.09 10.86 -18.91
CA ALA A 157 12.88 12.18 -18.29
C ALA A 157 11.99 13.13 -19.11
N GLY A 158 11.89 12.90 -20.42
CA GLY A 158 11.01 13.63 -21.34
C GLY A 158 9.54 13.24 -21.16
N GLY A 159 9.29 12.03 -20.64
CA GLY A 159 7.97 11.42 -20.58
C GLY A 159 7.65 10.56 -21.80
N ASN A 160 8.67 10.11 -22.55
CA ASN A 160 8.49 9.16 -23.64
C ASN A 160 8.60 7.74 -23.10
N CYS A 161 7.69 6.87 -23.55
CA CYS A 161 7.77 5.44 -23.23
C CYS A 161 8.91 4.80 -24.04
N ILE A 162 9.86 4.17 -23.34
CA ILE A 162 11.07 3.58 -23.92
C ILE A 162 10.92 2.07 -24.19
N TYR A 163 9.70 1.55 -24.16
CA TYR A 163 9.38 0.17 -24.50
C TYR A 163 8.18 0.08 -25.43
N ASP A 164 8.14 -0.99 -26.20
CA ASP A 164 6.88 -1.53 -26.67
C ASP A 164 6.21 -2.29 -25.52
N LEU A 165 5.09 -1.76 -25.01
CA LEU A 165 4.42 -2.32 -23.85
C LEU A 165 3.75 -3.66 -24.13
N ARG A 166 3.56 -4.05 -25.40
CA ARG A 166 2.96 -5.34 -25.76
C ARG A 166 4.02 -6.42 -25.88
N THR A 167 5.12 -6.14 -26.59
CA THR A 167 6.18 -7.15 -26.83
C THR A 167 7.26 -7.15 -25.76
N GLY A 168 7.36 -6.07 -24.97
CA GLY A 168 8.46 -5.85 -24.02
C GLY A 168 9.77 -5.45 -24.68
N SER A 169 9.79 -5.26 -26.00
CA SER A 169 10.99 -4.83 -26.72
C SER A 169 11.36 -3.40 -26.35
N ARG A 170 12.64 -3.16 -26.11
CA ARG A 170 13.16 -1.83 -25.78
C ARG A 170 13.17 -0.94 -27.01
N ARG A 171 12.78 0.33 -26.83
CA ARG A 171 12.88 1.40 -27.84
C ARG A 171 14.10 2.28 -27.50
N SER A 172 14.40 3.27 -28.36
CA SER A 172 15.45 4.24 -28.07
C SER A 172 15.15 5.03 -26.79
N GLY A 173 16.21 5.36 -26.05
CA GLY A 173 16.11 6.08 -24.78
C GLY A 173 16.57 5.25 -23.57
N ALA A 174 16.74 5.94 -22.45
CA ALA A 174 17.14 5.33 -21.18
C ALA A 174 16.20 5.79 -20.08
N SER A 175 15.83 4.86 -19.21
CA SER A 175 15.16 5.22 -17.97
C SER A 175 16.12 6.02 -17.12
N VAL A 176 15.59 7.02 -16.42
CA VAL A 176 16.36 7.79 -15.43
C VAL A 176 16.06 7.33 -14.00
N LYS A 177 15.24 6.28 -13.84
CA LYS A 177 14.79 5.76 -12.53
C LYS A 177 14.69 4.24 -12.53
N SER A 178 14.92 3.64 -11.37
CA SER A 178 14.72 2.20 -11.13
C SER A 178 13.28 1.84 -10.75
N CYS A 179 12.48 2.82 -10.32
CA CYS A 179 11.11 2.69 -9.82
C CYS A 179 10.19 1.82 -10.71
N PRO A 180 9.44 0.83 -10.18
CA PRO A 180 9.20 0.54 -8.77
C PRO A 180 10.30 -0.29 -8.07
N GLY A 181 11.47 -0.42 -8.68
CA GLY A 181 12.63 -1.07 -8.09
C GLY A 181 13.08 -2.28 -8.90
N THR A 182 14.39 -2.46 -9.03
CA THR A 182 15.04 -3.50 -9.84
C THR A 182 14.70 -4.94 -9.41
N GLN A 183 14.13 -5.16 -8.23
CA GLN A 183 13.65 -6.47 -7.75
C GLN A 183 12.12 -6.53 -7.57
N PHE A 184 11.38 -5.51 -8.01
CA PHE A 184 9.92 -5.48 -7.88
C PHE A 184 9.27 -6.61 -8.70
N PHE A 185 8.75 -7.63 -8.03
CA PHE A 185 8.21 -8.84 -8.66
C PHE A 185 9.19 -9.45 -9.70
N GLY A 186 10.47 -9.55 -9.35
CA GLY A 186 11.48 -10.18 -10.20
C GLY A 186 12.10 -9.29 -11.29
N GLY A 187 11.71 -8.00 -11.38
CA GLY A 187 12.41 -7.03 -12.22
C GLY A 187 11.57 -5.81 -12.61
N ASN A 188 12.22 -4.74 -13.03
CA ASN A 188 11.56 -3.49 -13.45
C ASN A 188 11.44 -3.30 -14.97
N THR A 189 11.70 -4.33 -15.78
CA THR A 189 11.48 -4.28 -17.24
C THR A 189 10.06 -4.71 -17.59
N VAL A 190 9.59 -4.38 -18.81
CA VAL A 190 8.30 -4.86 -19.31
C VAL A 190 8.26 -6.39 -19.36
N LEU A 191 9.34 -7.03 -19.84
CA LEU A 191 9.44 -8.50 -19.89
C LEU A 191 9.36 -9.13 -18.50
N ALA A 192 10.05 -8.57 -17.50
CA ALA A 192 9.96 -9.06 -16.12
C ALA A 192 8.52 -8.97 -15.59
N ALA A 193 7.84 -7.84 -15.82
CA ALA A 193 6.44 -7.70 -15.43
C ALA A 193 5.53 -8.72 -16.15
N GLN A 194 5.72 -8.95 -17.45
CA GLN A 194 4.97 -9.94 -18.22
C GLN A 194 5.16 -11.37 -17.70
N GLN A 195 6.36 -11.71 -17.25
CA GLN A 195 6.71 -13.05 -16.77
C GLN A 195 6.31 -13.28 -15.31
N HIS A 196 6.36 -12.25 -14.47
CA HIS A 196 6.35 -12.43 -13.01
C HIS A 196 5.29 -11.62 -12.27
N PHE A 197 4.76 -10.53 -12.85
CA PHE A 197 3.77 -9.69 -12.17
C PHE A 197 2.37 -9.86 -12.77
N ILE A 198 2.24 -9.67 -14.08
CA ILE A 198 0.96 -9.79 -14.81
C ILE A 198 0.27 -11.14 -14.60
N PRO A 199 0.96 -12.30 -14.65
CA PRO A 199 0.31 -13.59 -14.42
C PRO A 199 -0.27 -13.71 -13.01
N LEU A 200 0.43 -13.19 -11.99
CA LEU A 200 -0.04 -13.23 -10.60
C LEU A 200 -1.30 -12.38 -10.41
N ILE A 201 -1.40 -11.22 -11.08
CA ILE A 201 -2.60 -10.37 -11.03
C ILE A 201 -3.78 -11.06 -11.72
N ARG A 202 -3.56 -11.74 -12.85
CA ARG A 202 -4.61 -12.50 -13.55
C ARG A 202 -5.16 -13.65 -12.71
N GLN A 203 -4.30 -14.28 -11.93
CA GLN A 203 -4.66 -15.38 -11.04
C GLN A 203 -5.24 -14.89 -9.70
N TYR A 204 -5.17 -13.60 -9.41
CA TYR A 204 -5.64 -13.06 -8.14
C TYR A 204 -7.17 -13.16 -8.05
N ASN A 205 -7.66 -13.96 -7.11
CA ASN A 205 -9.07 -14.12 -6.89
C ASN A 205 -9.63 -12.97 -6.03
N LEU A 206 -10.33 -12.02 -6.65
CA LEU A 206 -10.95 -10.91 -5.94
C LEU A 206 -12.11 -11.33 -5.01
N GLN A 207 -12.62 -12.56 -5.13
CA GLN A 207 -13.73 -13.09 -4.32
C GLN A 207 -13.26 -13.96 -3.16
N GLU A 208 -12.01 -14.43 -3.17
CA GLU A 208 -11.40 -15.03 -1.99
C GLU A 208 -11.10 -13.90 -1.01
N GLU A 209 -11.98 -13.74 -0.03
CA GLU A 209 -11.52 -13.27 1.26
C GLU A 209 -10.49 -14.30 1.73
N PRO A 210 -9.21 -13.94 1.96
CA PRO A 210 -8.40 -14.79 2.78
C PRO A 210 -9.18 -14.93 4.09
N ALA A 211 -9.68 -16.13 4.39
CA ALA A 211 -10.27 -16.42 5.68
C ALA A 211 -9.32 -15.82 6.71
N MET A 212 -9.84 -14.96 7.60
CA MET A 212 -9.06 -14.19 8.56
C MET A 212 -7.93 -15.07 9.09
N ASN A 213 -6.72 -14.92 8.53
CA ASN A 213 -5.73 -15.97 8.64
C ASN A 213 -5.05 -15.75 9.97
N GLN A 214 -5.71 -16.27 10.99
CA GLN A 214 -5.47 -15.97 12.38
C GLN A 214 -4.43 -16.94 12.88
N THR A 215 -3.17 -16.54 12.75
CA THR A 215 -2.08 -17.32 13.33
C THR A 215 -2.07 -17.04 14.83
N LYS A 216 -2.26 -18.08 15.64
CA LYS A 216 -2.01 -17.99 17.09
C LYS A 216 -0.53 -17.70 17.30
N VAL A 217 -0.24 -16.63 18.02
CA VAL A 217 1.12 -16.23 18.40
C VAL A 217 1.21 -16.07 19.91
N LYS A 218 2.40 -16.28 20.46
CA LYS A 218 2.73 -15.82 21.80
C LYS A 218 3.60 -14.58 21.69
N VAL A 219 3.30 -13.57 22.50
CA VAL A 219 4.03 -12.31 22.49
C VAL A 219 4.47 -11.99 23.91
N GLU A 220 5.78 -11.80 24.08
CA GLU A 220 6.32 -11.28 25.33
C GLU A 220 5.93 -9.80 25.45
N VAL A 221 5.29 -9.46 26.55
CA VAL A 221 4.90 -8.09 26.90
C VAL A 221 5.72 -7.69 28.11
N THR A 222 6.37 -6.53 28.01
CA THR A 222 7.14 -5.94 29.11
C THR A 222 6.43 -4.68 29.60
N ASP A 223 6.13 -4.61 30.89
CA ASP A 223 5.82 -3.33 31.52
C ASP A 223 7.10 -2.52 31.67
N GLN A 224 7.20 -1.44 30.88
CA GLN A 224 8.38 -0.56 30.87
C GLN A 224 8.57 0.21 32.19
N THR A 225 7.56 0.26 33.05
CA THR A 225 7.62 0.96 34.35
C THR A 225 8.22 0.08 35.43
N THR A 226 7.79 -1.18 35.48
CA THR A 226 8.17 -2.14 36.54
C THR A 226 9.26 -3.12 36.08
N GLY A 227 9.48 -3.23 34.76
CA GLY A 227 10.35 -4.23 34.14
C GLY A 227 9.75 -5.64 34.11
N SER A 228 8.52 -5.82 34.59
CA SER A 228 7.86 -7.13 34.60
C SER A 228 7.57 -7.62 33.19
N LYS A 229 7.75 -8.93 32.98
CA LYS A 229 7.55 -9.60 31.69
C LYS A 229 6.54 -10.73 31.83
N ASP A 230 5.69 -10.89 30.83
CA ASP A 230 4.77 -12.04 30.74
C ASP A 230 4.49 -12.36 29.26
N GLU A 231 4.09 -13.60 28.99
CA GLU A 231 3.65 -14.02 27.66
C GLU A 231 2.13 -13.90 27.54
N VAL A 232 1.67 -13.23 26.49
CA VAL A 232 0.25 -13.07 26.19
C VAL A 232 -0.08 -13.82 24.91
N ASN A 233 -1.15 -14.59 24.94
CA ASN A 233 -1.71 -15.17 23.72
C ASN A 233 -2.20 -14.04 22.82
N GLY A 234 -1.86 -14.15 21.56
CA GLY A 234 -2.24 -13.20 20.55
C GLY A 234 -2.59 -13.86 19.25
N TYR A 235 -3.00 -13.01 18.33
CA TYR A 235 -3.34 -13.40 16.99
C TYR A 235 -2.63 -12.48 16.02
N LEU A 236 -1.94 -13.06 15.06
CA LEU A 236 -1.54 -12.34 13.87
C LEU A 236 -2.72 -12.38 12.90
N ILE A 237 -3.28 -11.23 12.56
CA ILE A 237 -4.34 -11.09 11.55
C ILE A 237 -3.85 -10.04 10.56
N GLU A 238 -3.65 -10.44 9.30
CA GLU A 238 -3.19 -9.55 8.22
C GLU A 238 -1.92 -8.76 8.63
N GLY A 239 -0.93 -9.46 9.21
CA GLY A 239 0.34 -8.84 9.63
C GLY A 239 0.25 -7.97 10.90
N ARG A 240 -0.93 -7.86 11.53
CA ARG A 240 -1.09 -7.13 12.81
C ARG A 240 -1.24 -8.08 13.97
N THR A 241 -0.51 -7.79 15.04
CA THR A 241 -0.61 -8.50 16.31
C THR A 241 -1.76 -7.94 17.14
N TYR A 242 -2.71 -8.81 17.48
CA TYR A 242 -3.80 -8.55 18.41
C TYR A 242 -3.52 -9.31 19.70
N LEU A 243 -3.53 -8.62 20.84
CA LEU A 243 -3.28 -9.22 22.17
C LEU A 243 -4.56 -9.20 23.01
N GLU A 244 -4.66 -10.13 23.95
CA GLU A 244 -5.74 -10.17 24.92
C GLU A 244 -5.73 -8.94 25.84
N LEU A 245 -6.64 -7.99 25.58
CA LEU A 245 -6.71 -6.71 26.29
C LEU A 245 -6.76 -6.87 27.82
N ARG A 246 -7.45 -7.90 28.34
CA ARG A 246 -7.54 -8.17 29.78
C ARG A 246 -6.17 -8.52 30.39
N LYS A 247 -5.43 -9.42 29.74
CA LYS A 247 -4.11 -9.85 30.20
C LYS A 247 -3.10 -8.69 30.16
N ILE A 248 -3.19 -7.86 29.12
CA ILE A 248 -2.42 -6.62 29.03
C ILE A 248 -2.78 -5.68 30.19
N ALA A 249 -4.07 -5.44 30.44
CA ALA A 249 -4.49 -4.56 31.52
C ALA A 249 -4.03 -5.06 32.90
N GLU A 250 -4.14 -6.36 33.17
CA GLU A 250 -3.64 -6.99 34.40
C GLU A 250 -2.14 -6.75 34.62
N LEU A 251 -1.32 -6.86 33.57
CA LEU A 251 0.12 -6.56 33.65
C LEU A 251 0.40 -5.11 34.05
N PHE A 252 -0.44 -4.18 33.60
CA PHE A 252 -0.33 -2.76 33.91
C PHE A 252 -1.13 -2.34 35.16
N GLY A 253 -1.59 -3.30 35.97
CA GLY A 253 -2.35 -3.04 37.19
C GLY A 253 -3.73 -2.42 36.96
N ALA A 254 -4.24 -2.50 35.73
CA ALA A 254 -5.52 -1.92 35.32
C ALA A 254 -6.61 -2.99 35.21
N LYS A 255 -7.87 -2.59 35.42
CA LYS A 255 -9.06 -3.43 35.29
C LYS A 255 -9.86 -3.05 34.04
N ILE A 256 -10.19 -4.05 33.23
CA ILE A 256 -11.09 -3.87 32.07
C ILE A 256 -12.54 -4.09 32.47
N THR A 257 -13.40 -3.12 32.14
CA THR A 257 -14.86 -3.29 32.10
C THR A 257 -15.29 -3.57 30.66
N TYR A 258 -16.35 -4.35 30.48
CA TYR A 258 -16.95 -4.59 29.17
C TYR A 258 -18.47 -4.65 29.30
N ASP A 259 -19.15 -3.78 28.57
CA ASP A 259 -20.60 -3.80 28.40
C ASP A 259 -20.94 -4.49 27.08
N ALA A 260 -21.51 -5.69 27.19
CA ALA A 260 -21.87 -6.50 26.03
C ALA A 260 -23.00 -5.89 25.19
N SER A 261 -23.90 -5.10 25.80
CA SER A 261 -25.04 -4.51 25.10
C SER A 261 -24.61 -3.36 24.18
N THR A 262 -23.67 -2.54 24.65
CA THR A 262 -23.14 -1.40 23.88
C THR A 262 -21.84 -1.73 23.15
N LYS A 263 -21.26 -2.93 23.38
CA LYS A 263 -19.95 -3.35 22.89
C LYS A 263 -18.83 -2.37 23.27
N LYS A 264 -18.95 -1.72 24.43
CA LYS A 264 -17.96 -0.75 24.93
C LYS A 264 -17.09 -1.40 25.99
N ALA A 265 -15.78 -1.18 25.89
CA ALA A 265 -14.82 -1.54 26.93
C ALA A 265 -14.29 -0.26 27.62
N GLY A 266 -14.10 -0.33 28.93
CA GLY A 266 -13.46 0.71 29.73
C GLY A 266 -12.19 0.19 30.39
N LEU A 267 -11.21 1.08 30.59
CA LEU A 267 -10.00 0.80 31.35
C LEU A 267 -10.08 1.61 32.66
N LEU A 268 -10.04 0.92 33.78
CA LEU A 268 -9.92 1.51 35.11
C LEU A 268 -8.47 1.30 35.55
N LYS A 269 -7.79 2.39 35.89
CA LYS A 269 -6.42 2.36 36.40
C LYS A 269 -6.42 2.73 37.88
#